data_AF-Q14PA8-F1
#
_entry.id   AF-Q14PA8-F1
#
_cell.length_a   1.000
_cell.length_b   1.000
_cell.length_c   1.000
_cell.angle_alpha   90.00
_cell.angle_beta   90.00
_cell.angle_gamma   90.00
#
_symmetry.space_group_name_H-M   'P 1'
#
loop_
_entity.id
_entity.type
_entity.pdbx_description
1 polymer ?
#
loop_
_entity_poly.entity_id
_entity_poly.type
_entity_poly.pdbx_seq_one_letter_code
_entity_poly.pdbx_strand_id
1 'polypeptide(L)' 'MNKRYLLIMKSDFSNDILTKSFYTLEEAKITANVEMKHGWLTTIIDLEDKNIKWQGE' A
#
# COMPACT_ATOMS: atom_id res chain seq x y z
N MET A 1 14.25 12.24 1.56
CA MET A 1 13.82 10.85 1.27
C MET A 1 12.40 10.91 0.77
N ASN A 2 12.10 10.35 -0.39
CA ASN A 2 10.72 10.19 -0.81
C ASN A 2 10.15 8.92 -0.16
N LYS A 3 8.84 8.89 0.07
CA LYS A 3 8.17 7.70 0.55
C LYS A 3 8.22 6.65 -0.57
N ARG A 4 8.84 5.50 -0.28
CA ARG A 4 9.13 4.45 -1.25
C ARG A 4 8.02 3.41 -1.33
N TYR A 5 7.30 3.15 -0.24
CA TYR A 5 6.33 2.07 -0.20
C TYR A 5 4.90 2.62 -0.15
N LEU A 6 4.02 2.07 -0.99
CA LEU A 6 2.60 2.40 -1.03
C LEU A 6 1.80 1.16 -0.60
N LEU A 7 1.06 1.28 0.50
CA LEU A 7 0.07 0.31 0.93
C LEU A 7 -1.27 0.66 0.28
N ILE A 8 -1.82 -0.26 -0.51
CA ILE A 8 -3.19 -0.22 -1.02
C ILE A 8 -4.05 -1.10 -0.12
N MET A 9 -5.18 -0.57 0.31
CA MET A 9 -6.17 -1.28 1.13
C MET A 9 -7.51 -1.23 0.41
N LYS A 10 -8.14 -2.38 0.28
CA LYS A 10 -9.48 -2.55 -0.28
C LYS A 10 -10.38 -3.13 0.79
N SER A 11 -11.54 -2.52 1.00
CA SER A 11 -12.58 -3.09 1.86
C SER A 11 -13.37 -4.13 1.06
N ASP A 12 -13.73 -5.23 1.70
CA ASP A 12 -14.69 -6.19 1.12
C ASP A 12 -16.14 -5.74 1.36
N PHE A 13 -16.38 -4.85 2.33
CA PHE A 13 -17.70 -4.37 2.73
C PHE A 13 -18.10 -3.05 2.05
N SER A 14 -17.12 -2.28 1.61
CA SER A 14 -17.32 -1.05 0.85
C SER A 14 -16.45 -1.08 -0.40
N ASN A 15 -16.88 -0.42 -1.47
CA ASN A 15 -16.06 -0.27 -2.68
C ASN A 15 -14.89 0.73 -2.48
N ASP A 16 -14.51 1.00 -1.23
CA ASP A 16 -13.46 1.94 -0.90
C ASP A 16 -12.08 1.34 -1.16
N ILE A 17 -11.25 2.16 -1.80
CA ILE A 17 -9.82 1.90 -1.95
C ILE A 17 -9.10 3.05 -1.24
N LEU A 18 -8.31 2.69 -0.24
CA LEU A 18 -7.50 3.64 0.52
C LEU A 18 -6.02 3.37 0.26
N THR A 19 -5.22 4.44 0.28
CA THR A 19 -3.78 4.34 0.08
C THR A 19 -3.02 5.04 1.21
N LYS A 20 -1.97 4.40 1.72
CA LYS A 20 -1.04 4.98 2.71
C LYS A 20 0.39 4.84 2.20
N SER A 21 1.21 5.88 2.36
CA SER A 21 2.60 5.90 1.89
C SER A 21 3.60 5.94 3.05
N PHE A 22 4.69 5.16 2.93
CA PHE A 22 5.68 4.89 3.96
C PHE A 22 7.12 5.06 3.46
N TYR A 23 8.05 5.33 4.37
CA TYR A 23 9.47 5.43 4.04
C TYR A 23 10.14 4.05 4.01
N THR A 24 9.72 3.14 4.88
CA THR A 24 10.30 1.79 4.98
C THR A 24 9.29 0.68 4.70
N LEU A 25 9.77 -0.48 4.26
CA LEU A 25 8.94 -1.66 4.04
C LEU A 25 8.36 -2.19 5.36
N GLU A 26 9.10 -2.02 6.47
CA GLU A 26 8.71 -2.48 7.79
C GLU A 26 7.47 -1.74 8.30
N GLU A 27 7.44 -0.40 8.21
CA GLU A 27 6.27 0.41 8.56
C GLU A 27 5.03 -0.01 7.75
N ALA A 28 5.21 -0.25 6.45
CA ALA A 28 4.13 -0.69 5.57
C ALA A 28 3.60 -2.08 5.97
N LYS A 29 4.49 -3.04 6.28
CA LYS A 29 4.12 -4.40 6.73
C LYS A 29 3.40 -4.39 8.08
N ILE A 30 3.88 -3.60 9.03
CA ILE A 30 3.23 -3.46 10.35
C ILE A 30 1.80 -2.94 10.15
N THR A 31 1.63 -1.88 9.36
CA THR A 31 0.31 -1.31 9.09
C THR A 31 -0.59 -2.29 8.33
N ALA A 32 -0.10 -2.95 7.29
CA ALA A 32 -0.84 -3.95 6.52
C ALA A 32 -1.38 -5.08 7.43
N ASN A 33 -0.53 -5.61 8.31
CA ASN A 33 -0.92 -6.66 9.26
C ASN A 33 -2.00 -6.22 10.24
N VAL A 34 -2.01 -4.95 10.66
CA VAL A 34 -3.07 -4.39 11.51
C VAL A 34 -4.37 -4.29 10.72
N GLU A 35 -4.35 -3.69 9.53
CA GLU A 35 -5.54 -3.45 8.71
C GLU A 35 -6.16 -4.78 8.22
N MET A 36 -5.35 -5.78 7.89
CA MET A 36 -5.83 -7.13 7.57
C MET A 36 -6.66 -7.75 8.69
N LYS A 37 -6.28 -7.54 9.96
CA LYS A 37 -7.07 -8.01 11.12
C LYS A 37 -8.39 -7.27 11.26
N HIS A 38 -8.50 -6.07 10.69
CA HIS A 38 -9.74 -5.29 10.61
C HIS A 38 -10.56 -5.60 9.35
N GLY A 39 -10.19 -6.63 8.58
CA GLY A 39 -10.96 -7.09 7.42
C GLY A 39 -10.61 -6.39 6.10
N TRP A 40 -9.51 -5.65 6.04
CA TRP A 40 -9.02 -5.07 4.79
C TRP A 40 -8.17 -6.07 4.00
N LEU A 41 -8.41 -6.15 2.70
CA LEU A 41 -7.44 -6.75 1.78
C LEU A 41 -6.35 -5.74 1.51
N THR A 42 -5.09 -6.14 1.66
CA THR A 42 -3.96 -5.22 1.54
C THR A 42 -2.90 -5.72 0.56
N THR A 43 -2.24 -4.79 -0.12
CA THR A 43 -1.03 -5.06 -0.91
C THR A 43 -0.04 -3.91 -0.79
N ILE A 44 1.26 -4.22 -0.80
CA ILE A 44 2.33 -3.23 -0.70
C ILE A 44 3.04 -3.17 -2.04
N ILE A 45 3.20 -1.95 -2.54
CA ILE A 45 3.93 -1.63 -3.77
C ILE A 45 5.22 -0.92 -3.38
N ASP A 46 6.35 -1.38 -3.93
CA ASP A 46 7.61 -0.63 -3.91
C ASP A 46 7.65 0.32 -5.12
N LEU A 47 7.58 1.62 -4.87
CA LEU A 47 7.54 2.65 -5.92
C LEU A 47 8.89 2.84 -6.62
N GLU A 48 9.98 2.28 -6.08
CA GLU A 48 11.28 2.22 -6.77
C GLU A 48 11.47 0.90 -7.53
N ASP A 49 10.45 0.03 -7.58
CA ASP A 49 10.49 -1.15 -8.43
C ASP A 49 10.60 -0.72 -9.90
N LYS A 50 11.72 -1.07 -10.52
CA LYS A 50 12.04 -0.79 -11.93
C LYS A 50 11.01 -1.35 -12.92
N ASN A 51 10.18 -2.31 -12.49
CA ASN A 51 9.11 -2.88 -13.30
C ASN A 51 7.85 -2.03 -13.27
N ILE A 52 7.72 -1.10 -12.32
CA ILE A 52 6.61 -0.16 -12.22
C ILE A 52 6.96 1.10 -13.00
N LYS A 53 6.27 1.30 -14.12
CA LYS A 53 6.40 2.50 -14.94
C LYS A 53 5.13 3.33 -14.83
N TRP A 54 5.28 4.63 -14.58
CA TRP A 54 4.18 5.59 -14.67
C TRP A 54 3.47 5.44 -16.03
N GLN A 55 2.14 5.33 -16.01
CA GLN A 55 1.29 5.16 -17.20
C GLN A 55 0.46 6.42 -17.50
N GLY A 56 0.64 7.51 -16.75
CA GLY A 56 0.01 8.79 -17.08
C GLY A 56 0.82 9.54 -18.13
N GLU A 57 0.15 10.46 -18.84
CA GLU A 57 0.81 11.44 -19.72
C GLU A 57 1.71 12.41 -18.94
#